data_AF-A0A2P2JBF8-F1
#
_entry.id   AF-A0A2P2JBF8-F1
#
_cell.length_a   1.000
_cell.length_b   1.000
_cell.length_c   1.000
_cell.angle_alpha   90.00
_cell.angle_beta   90.00
_cell.angle_gamma   90.00
#
_symmetry.space_group_name_H-M   'P 1'
#
loop_
_entity.id
_entity.type
_entity.pdbx_description
1 polymer ?
#
loop_
_entity_poly.entity_id
_entity_poly.type
_entity_poly.pdbx_seq_one_letter_code
_entity_poly.pdbx_strand_id
1 'polypeptide(L)'
;MVEDPNMVNYVEQELAKKRGKNVITENQVENELQRAEDELYKIPEHLKVKRRNSEESSTQWTTGIAEVQLPIEYKLRNIEETEAAKKHLHEKRLMGHAKSELSMPASYSADFFQRGRDYAEKLRRDHPELYKQRSSQDDRAATKPTDTNNDAAGRRQAATDEFMLERFRKRERHRVMRR
;
A
#
# COMPACT_ATOMS: atom_id res chain seq x y z
N MET A 1 -19.84 48.30 -65.56
CA MET A 1 -18.85 47.22 -65.58
C MET A 1 -18.99 46.49 -64.27
N VAL A 2 -19.33 45.20 -64.30
CA VAL A 2 -19.36 44.38 -63.08
C VAL A 2 -17.93 43.91 -62.89
N GLU A 3 -17.28 44.39 -61.85
CA GLU A 3 -15.93 43.96 -61.49
C GLU A 3 -15.98 42.48 -61.11
N ASP A 4 -15.03 41.69 -61.63
CA ASP A 4 -14.94 40.26 -61.35
C ASP A 4 -14.72 40.05 -59.84
N PRO A 5 -15.64 39.38 -59.12
CA PRO A 5 -15.53 39.17 -57.67
C PRO A 5 -14.21 38.51 -57.26
N ASN A 6 -13.64 37.67 -58.13
CA ASN A 6 -12.38 37.00 -57.83
C ASN A 6 -11.18 37.95 -57.94
N MET A 7 -11.24 38.93 -58.84
CA MET A 7 -10.21 39.95 -58.99
C MET A 7 -10.19 40.93 -57.80
N VAL A 8 -11.35 41.28 -57.26
CA VAL A 8 -11.44 42.13 -56.06
C VAL A 8 -10.83 41.43 -54.85
N ASN A 9 -11.17 40.16 -54.63
CA ASN A 9 -10.61 39.35 -53.54
C ASN A 9 -9.09 39.21 -53.63
N TYR A 10 -8.56 39.04 -54.85
CA TYR A 10 -7.12 38.95 -55.07
C TYR A 10 -6.40 40.27 -54.75
N VAL A 11 -6.96 41.40 -55.15
CA VAL A 11 -6.40 42.74 -54.87
C VAL A 11 -6.42 43.02 -53.37
N GLU A 12 -7.51 42.69 -52.67
CA GLU A 12 -7.60 42.85 -51.21
C GLU A 12 -6.57 41.99 -50.48
N GLN A 13 -6.36 40.74 -50.90
CA GLN A 13 -5.35 39.84 -50.32
C GLN A 13 -3.92 40.36 -50.55
N GLU A 14 -3.60 40.81 -51.76
CA GLU A 14 -2.27 41.36 -52.06
C GLU A 14 -2.00 42.68 -51.32
N LEU A 15 -3.02 43.54 -51.16
CA LEU A 15 -2.93 44.73 -50.32
C LEU A 15 -2.77 44.38 -48.84
N ALA A 16 -3.43 43.32 -48.36
CA ALA A 16 -3.28 42.86 -46.98
C ALA A 16 -1.88 42.30 -46.70
N LYS A 17 -1.30 41.53 -47.64
CA LYS A 17 0.08 41.03 -47.57
C LYS A 17 1.11 42.17 -47.55
N LYS A 18 0.93 43.19 -48.42
CA LYS A 18 1.79 44.39 -48.43
C LYS A 18 1.65 45.25 -47.17
N ARG A 19 0.49 45.21 -46.51
CA ARG A 19 0.24 45.86 -45.21
C ARG A 19 0.70 45.01 -44.01
N GLY A 20 1.38 43.88 -44.24
CA GLY A 20 1.97 43.04 -43.19
C GLY A 20 0.98 42.17 -42.43
N LYS A 21 -0.24 41.95 -42.95
CA LYS A 21 -1.28 41.17 -42.27
C LYS A 21 -1.23 39.68 -42.67
N ASN A 22 -0.21 38.95 -42.22
CA ASN A 22 -0.30 37.48 -42.04
C ASN A 22 -1.11 37.11 -40.76
N VAL A 23 -1.60 38.12 -40.07
CA VAL A 23 -2.28 38.09 -38.77
C VAL A 23 -3.62 37.33 -38.80
N ILE A 24 -4.30 37.19 -39.95
CA ILE A 24 -5.65 36.57 -39.99
C ILE A 24 -5.57 35.04 -39.78
N THR A 25 -4.60 34.39 -40.41
CA THR A 25 -4.34 32.95 -40.24
C THR A 25 -3.74 32.63 -38.88
N GLU A 26 -2.83 33.46 -38.38
CA GLU A 26 -2.22 33.29 -37.05
C GLU A 26 -3.28 33.42 -35.94
N ASN A 27 -4.16 34.43 -36.02
CA ASN A 27 -5.24 34.60 -35.04
C ASN A 27 -6.25 33.45 -35.01
N GLN A 28 -6.51 32.81 -36.15
CA GLN A 28 -7.41 31.64 -36.20
C GLN A 28 -6.76 30.43 -35.53
N VAL A 29 -5.47 30.17 -35.82
CA VAL A 29 -4.71 29.09 -35.20
C VAL A 29 -4.53 29.33 -33.70
N GLU A 30 -4.25 30.57 -33.27
CA GLU A 30 -4.17 30.93 -31.85
C GLU A 30 -5.51 30.71 -31.12
N ASN A 31 -6.64 31.10 -31.73
CA ASN A 31 -7.96 30.84 -31.15
C ASN A 31 -8.29 29.34 -31.05
N GLU A 32 -7.89 28.54 -32.04
CA GLU A 32 -8.08 27.09 -32.01
C GLU A 32 -7.23 26.42 -30.93
N LEU A 33 -5.98 26.88 -30.73
CA LEU A 33 -5.11 26.43 -29.66
C LEU A 33 -5.66 26.83 -28.28
N GLN A 34 -6.10 28.07 -28.10
CA GLN A 34 -6.75 28.54 -26.88
C GLN A 34 -7.99 27.69 -26.53
N ARG A 35 -8.79 27.35 -27.54
CA ARG A 35 -9.98 26.52 -27.36
C ARG A 35 -9.64 25.08 -26.97
N ALA A 36 -8.55 24.52 -27.49
CA ALA A 36 -8.07 23.18 -27.12
C ALA A 36 -7.48 23.16 -25.70
N GLU A 37 -6.78 24.22 -25.29
CA GLU A 37 -6.28 24.40 -23.93
C GLU A 37 -7.43 24.53 -22.91
N ASP A 38 -8.46 25.31 -23.25
CA ASP A 38 -9.65 25.49 -22.41
C ASP A 38 -10.45 24.19 -22.22
N GLU A 39 -10.44 23.30 -23.22
CA GLU A 39 -11.07 21.97 -23.11
C GLU A 39 -10.36 21.07 -22.10
N LEU A 40 -9.04 21.21 -21.92
CA LEU A 40 -8.25 20.42 -20.97
C LEU A 40 -8.57 20.77 -19.51
N TYR A 41 -8.98 22.01 -19.24
CA TYR A 41 -9.38 22.48 -17.91
C TYR A 41 -10.85 22.20 -17.55
N LYS A 42 -11.63 21.58 -18.45
CA LYS A 42 -13.02 21.18 -18.16
C LYS A 42 -13.05 19.94 -17.27
N ILE A 43 -13.46 20.14 -16.02
CA ILE A 43 -13.68 19.04 -15.06
C ILE A 43 -14.95 18.26 -15.45
N PRO A 44 -14.89 16.92 -15.60
CA PRO A 44 -16.04 16.06 -15.83
C PRO A 44 -17.15 16.20 -14.77
N GLU A 45 -18.42 16.05 -15.16
CA GLU A 45 -19.59 16.28 -14.28
C GLU A 45 -19.53 15.51 -12.95
N HIS A 46 -19.12 14.24 -12.98
CA HIS A 46 -19.02 13.40 -11.78
C HIS A 46 -17.85 13.78 -10.85
N LEU A 47 -16.91 14.60 -11.34
CA LEU A 47 -15.79 15.15 -10.56
C LEU A 47 -16.03 16.61 -10.15
N LYS A 48 -17.12 17.24 -10.61
CA LYS A 48 -17.50 18.59 -10.20
C LYS A 48 -17.99 18.55 -8.75
N VAL A 49 -17.11 18.97 -7.85
CA VAL A 49 -17.48 19.22 -6.45
C VAL A 49 -18.15 20.59 -6.31
N LYS A 50 -19.08 20.72 -5.37
CA LYS A 50 -19.66 22.03 -5.00
C LYS A 50 -18.53 22.97 -4.59
N ARG A 51 -18.41 24.11 -5.27
CA ARG A 51 -17.47 25.19 -4.90
C ARG A 51 -17.76 25.58 -3.45
N ARG A 52 -16.80 25.33 -2.55
CA ARG A 52 -16.82 25.88 -1.20
C ARG A 52 -16.41 27.36 -1.29
N ASN A 53 -17.02 28.21 -0.49
CA ASN A 53 -16.70 29.63 -0.39
C ASN A 53 -15.23 29.81 0.01
N SER A 54 -14.42 30.42 -0.85
CA SER A 54 -12.99 30.61 -0.59
C SER A 54 -12.72 31.58 0.57
N GLU A 55 -13.66 32.47 0.89
CA GLU A 55 -13.54 33.45 1.97
C GLU A 55 -13.67 32.86 3.38
N GLU A 56 -14.31 31.69 3.53
CA GLU A 56 -14.52 31.08 4.85
C GLU A 56 -13.36 30.14 5.24
N SER A 57 -12.49 29.79 4.30
CA SER A 57 -11.54 28.69 4.50
C SER A 57 -10.26 29.06 5.23
N SER A 58 -9.81 30.32 5.26
CA SER A 58 -8.54 30.71 5.91
C SER A 58 -8.79 31.27 7.32
N THR A 59 -9.78 32.15 7.43
CA THR A 59 -10.19 32.77 8.69
C THR A 59 -10.68 31.75 9.72
N GLN A 60 -11.29 30.65 9.29
CA GLN A 60 -11.76 29.56 10.16
C GLN A 60 -10.63 28.81 10.88
N TRP A 61 -9.38 28.85 10.38
CA TRP A 61 -8.24 28.22 11.08
C TRP A 61 -7.46 29.20 11.96
N THR A 62 -7.57 30.50 11.71
CA THR A 62 -6.88 31.54 12.49
C THR A 62 -7.70 32.00 13.70
N THR A 63 -9.03 32.03 13.57
CA THR A 63 -9.93 32.13 14.71
C THR A 63 -10.13 30.72 15.22
N GLY A 64 -9.54 30.37 16.38
CA GLY A 64 -9.60 29.02 16.95
C GLY A 64 -11.00 28.39 16.87
N ILE A 65 -11.06 27.06 16.81
CA ILE A 65 -12.32 26.32 16.66
C ILE A 65 -13.29 26.77 17.77
N ALA A 66 -14.48 27.24 17.39
CA ALA A 66 -15.51 27.56 18.35
C ALA A 66 -15.92 26.30 19.12
N GLU A 67 -15.58 26.25 20.41
CA GLU A 67 -15.91 25.11 21.27
C GLU A 67 -17.41 25.15 21.61
N VAL A 68 -18.15 24.13 21.18
CA VAL A 68 -19.53 23.90 21.60
C VAL A 68 -19.53 22.82 22.67
N GLN A 69 -20.06 23.14 23.85
CA GLN A 69 -20.12 22.19 24.95
C GLN A 69 -21.15 21.09 24.66
N LEU A 70 -20.66 19.86 24.47
CA LEU A 70 -21.50 18.69 24.35
C LEU A 70 -21.97 18.21 25.74
N PRO A 71 -23.22 17.70 25.85
CA PRO A 71 -23.69 17.01 27.05
C PRO A 71 -22.76 15.85 27.44
N ILE A 72 -22.66 15.58 28.74
CA ILE A 72 -21.74 14.57 29.28
C ILE A 72 -22.09 13.17 28.76
N GLU A 73 -23.38 12.91 28.56
CA GLU A 73 -23.90 11.65 28.02
C GLU A 73 -23.30 11.34 26.64
N TYR A 74 -23.10 12.36 25.80
CA TYR A 74 -22.51 12.18 24.49
C TYR A 74 -21.02 11.81 24.58
N LYS A 75 -20.29 12.43 25.53
CA LYS A 75 -18.89 12.09 25.80
C LYS A 75 -18.77 10.65 26.31
N LEU A 76 -19.64 10.26 27.24
CA LEU A 76 -19.67 8.90 27.79
C LEU A 76 -19.98 7.86 26.72
N ARG A 77 -20.98 8.12 25.86
CA ARG A 77 -21.30 7.24 24.73
C ARG A 77 -20.10 7.03 23.80
N ASN A 78 -19.38 8.09 23.44
CA ASN A 78 -18.18 7.97 22.61
C ASN A 78 -17.07 7.16 23.30
N ILE A 79 -16.92 7.31 24.61
CA ILE A 79 -15.96 6.54 25.40
C ILE A 79 -16.35 5.05 25.39
N GLU A 80 -17.60 4.72 25.65
CA GLU A 80 -18.10 3.34 25.63
C GLU A 80 -17.98 2.69 24.25
N GLU A 81 -18.35 3.41 23.18
CA GLU A 81 -18.24 2.91 21.80
C GLU A 81 -16.78 2.63 21.41
N THR A 82 -15.86 3.53 21.76
CA THR A 82 -14.42 3.34 21.48
C THR A 82 -13.80 2.25 22.34
N GLU A 83 -14.23 2.10 23.60
CA GLU A 83 -13.81 0.99 24.46
C GLU A 83 -14.29 -0.36 23.93
N ALA A 84 -15.56 -0.46 23.51
CA ALA A 84 -16.13 -1.66 22.92
C ALA A 84 -15.41 -2.06 21.63
N ALA A 85 -15.15 -1.11 20.73
CA ALA A 85 -14.40 -1.34 19.50
C ALA A 85 -12.95 -1.81 19.78
N LYS A 86 -12.29 -1.18 20.76
CA LYS A 86 -10.93 -1.56 21.19
C LYS A 86 -10.91 -2.96 21.79
N LYS A 87 -11.87 -3.28 22.66
CA LYS A 87 -12.01 -4.61 23.26
C LYS A 87 -12.22 -5.67 22.20
N HIS A 88 -13.10 -5.43 21.22
CA HIS A 88 -13.36 -6.35 20.12
C HIS A 88 -12.11 -6.59 19.23
N LEU A 89 -11.31 -5.56 18.94
CA LEU A 89 -10.05 -5.73 18.21
C LEU A 89 -9.02 -6.52 19.02
N HIS A 90 -8.94 -6.29 20.32
CA HIS A 90 -8.04 -7.02 21.20
C HIS A 90 -8.46 -8.49 21.36
N GLU A 91 -9.76 -8.72 21.53
CA GLU A 91 -10.35 -10.06 21.59
C GLU A 91 -10.09 -10.83 20.28
N LYS A 92 -10.29 -10.22 19.11
CA LYS A 92 -9.90 -10.82 17.82
C LYS A 92 -8.42 -11.17 17.73
N ARG A 93 -7.53 -10.35 18.31
CA ARG A 93 -6.10 -10.63 18.37
C ARG A 93 -5.78 -11.80 19.31
N LEU A 94 -6.46 -11.90 20.45
CA LEU A 94 -6.27 -12.96 21.44
C LEU A 94 -6.92 -14.30 21.02
N MET A 95 -8.08 -14.25 20.38
CA MET A 95 -8.79 -15.40 19.82
C MET A 95 -8.04 -16.04 18.64
N GLY A 96 -6.91 -15.46 18.20
CA GLY A 96 -6.01 -16.05 17.22
C GLY A 96 -6.75 -16.56 15.99
N HIS A 97 -7.59 -15.73 15.36
CA HIS A 97 -8.38 -16.28 14.25
C HIS A 97 -7.55 -16.42 12.97
N ALA A 98 -7.64 -17.66 12.47
CA ALA A 98 -7.45 -18.19 11.13
C ALA A 98 -6.70 -17.29 10.15
N LYS A 99 -5.58 -17.83 9.65
CA LYS A 99 -4.89 -17.43 8.42
C LYS A 99 -5.92 -16.82 7.45
N SER A 100 -5.95 -15.50 7.33
CA SER A 100 -6.73 -14.88 6.27
C SER A 100 -6.13 -15.40 4.96
N GLU A 101 -6.95 -15.93 4.07
CA GLU A 101 -6.55 -16.36 2.71
C GLU A 101 -5.78 -15.27 1.94
N LEU A 102 -5.84 -14.02 2.41
CA LEU A 102 -5.02 -12.90 1.99
C LEU A 102 -4.12 -12.43 3.15
N SER A 103 -3.17 -13.28 3.55
CA SER A 103 -2.08 -12.91 4.46
C SER A 103 -1.10 -11.98 3.73
N MET A 104 -1.53 -10.74 3.49
CA MET A 104 -0.66 -9.72 2.91
C MET A 104 0.42 -9.36 3.95
N PRO A 105 1.72 -9.60 3.67
CA PRO A 105 2.77 -9.27 4.61
C PRO A 105 2.86 -7.76 4.80
N ALA A 106 3.04 -7.30 6.03
CA ALA A 106 3.31 -5.89 6.31
C ALA A 106 4.64 -5.39 5.71
N SER A 107 5.54 -6.32 5.33
CA SER A 107 6.81 -6.04 4.66
C SER A 107 7.30 -7.24 3.85
N TYR A 108 7.94 -6.99 2.71
CA TYR A 108 8.51 -7.99 1.80
C TYR A 108 9.58 -8.89 2.47
N SER A 109 10.36 -8.36 3.42
CA SER A 109 11.40 -9.11 4.11
C SER A 109 10.85 -10.03 5.21
N ALA A 110 9.71 -9.68 5.81
CA ALA A 110 9.06 -10.48 6.84
C ALA A 110 8.51 -11.81 6.29
N ASP A 111 8.24 -11.86 4.98
CA ASP A 111 7.66 -13.01 4.30
C ASP A 111 8.69 -14.02 3.77
N PHE A 112 9.98 -13.68 3.75
CA PHE A 112 11.00 -14.53 3.11
C PHE A 112 11.07 -15.95 3.69
N PHE A 113 11.00 -16.08 5.02
CA PHE A 113 11.05 -17.38 5.69
C PHE A 113 9.72 -18.12 5.65
N GLN A 114 8.60 -17.41 5.60
CA GLN A 114 7.28 -18.01 5.51
C GLN A 114 7.03 -18.56 4.11
N ARG A 115 7.42 -17.81 3.07
CA ARG A 115 7.37 -18.24 1.67
C ARG A 115 8.13 -19.53 1.40
N GLY A 116 9.29 -19.72 2.03
CA GLY A 116 10.05 -20.97 1.92
C GLY A 116 9.30 -22.18 2.50
N ARG A 117 8.62 -22.00 3.63
CA ARG A 117 7.78 -23.05 4.25
C ARG A 117 6.55 -23.34 3.41
N ASP A 118 5.84 -22.31 2.95
CA ASP A 118 4.62 -22.45 2.16
C ASP A 118 4.91 -23.05 0.77
N TYR A 119 6.05 -22.70 0.15
CA TYR A 119 6.51 -23.33 -1.09
C TYR A 119 6.82 -24.82 -0.89
N ALA A 120 7.49 -25.17 0.22
CA ALA A 120 7.75 -26.58 0.54
C ALA A 120 6.44 -27.36 0.81
N GLU A 121 5.45 -26.76 1.47
CA GLU A 121 4.14 -27.39 1.65
C GLU A 121 3.38 -27.57 0.32
N LYS A 122 3.42 -26.57 -0.57
CA LYS A 122 2.85 -26.67 -1.92
C LYS A 122 3.50 -27.80 -2.71
N LEU A 123 4.83 -27.91 -2.68
CA LEU A 123 5.55 -29.02 -3.31
C LEU A 123 5.11 -30.39 -2.77
N ARG A 124 4.86 -30.52 -1.46
CA ARG A 124 4.36 -31.77 -0.86
C ARG A 124 2.92 -32.07 -1.27
N ARG A 125 2.11 -31.03 -1.49
CA ARG A 125 0.69 -31.16 -1.89
C ARG A 125 0.54 -31.51 -3.37
N ASP A 126 1.32 -30.87 -4.23
CA ASP A 126 1.24 -31.04 -5.69
C ASP A 126 2.00 -32.29 -6.17
N HIS A 127 3.04 -32.70 -5.43
CA HIS A 127 3.81 -33.91 -5.70
C HIS A 127 3.82 -34.86 -4.50
N PRO A 128 2.66 -35.45 -4.13
CA PRO A 128 2.59 -36.37 -3.00
C PRO A 128 3.48 -37.60 -3.22
N GLU A 129 3.67 -38.05 -4.47
CA GLU A 129 4.47 -39.23 -4.82
C GLU A 129 5.96 -39.11 -4.44
N LEU A 130 6.54 -37.90 -4.48
CA LEU A 130 7.94 -37.67 -4.10
C LEU A 130 8.16 -37.72 -2.57
N TYR A 131 7.10 -37.56 -1.79
CA TYR A 131 7.16 -37.45 -0.33
C TYR A 131 6.46 -38.61 0.41
N LYS A 132 5.82 -39.53 -0.32
CA LYS A 132 5.08 -40.68 0.25
C LYS A 132 5.98 -41.86 0.61
N GLN A 133 7.17 -42.00 0.00
CA GLN A 133 8.01 -43.20 0.16
C GLN A 133 8.93 -43.21 1.39
N ARG A 134 8.98 -42.14 2.18
CA ARG A 134 9.88 -42.07 3.35
C ARG A 134 9.28 -42.60 4.65
N SER A 135 8.03 -43.05 4.65
CA SER A 135 7.38 -43.63 5.84
C SER A 135 7.29 -45.17 5.82
N SER A 136 7.80 -45.85 4.80
CA SER A 136 7.66 -47.31 4.65
C SER A 136 8.96 -48.09 4.42
N GLN A 137 10.12 -47.44 4.34
CA GLN A 137 11.41 -48.11 4.16
C GLN A 137 12.51 -47.35 4.92
N ASP A 138 12.84 -47.83 6.11
CA ASP A 138 14.21 -48.20 6.50
C ASP A 138 14.29 -48.51 8.01
N ASP A 139 13.84 -49.72 8.36
CA ASP A 139 14.42 -50.49 9.47
C ASP A 139 15.52 -51.39 8.89
N ARG A 140 16.76 -50.89 8.82
CA ARG A 140 18.03 -51.62 9.11
C ARG A 140 19.27 -50.89 8.57
N ALA A 141 20.15 -50.61 9.53
CA ALA A 141 21.61 -50.49 9.37
C ALA A 141 22.18 -49.22 8.72
N ALA A 142 22.09 -48.11 9.46
CA ALA A 142 23.26 -47.28 9.72
C ALA A 142 23.31 -46.95 11.22
N THR A 143 24.50 -47.12 11.80
CA THR A 143 24.82 -47.08 13.23
C THR A 143 24.53 -45.74 13.93
N LYS A 144 23.97 -45.86 15.14
CA LYS A 144 23.76 -44.92 16.28
C LYS A 144 24.82 -43.83 16.53
N PRO A 145 24.56 -42.79 17.39
CA PRO A 145 23.52 -42.69 18.43
C PRO A 145 22.57 -41.47 18.29
N THR A 146 21.26 -41.60 18.54
CA THR A 146 20.57 -41.27 19.83
C THR A 146 21.13 -39.99 20.48
N ASP A 147 20.37 -38.90 20.66
CA ASP A 147 19.09 -38.86 21.36
C ASP A 147 18.09 -37.84 20.78
N THR A 148 16.85 -38.33 20.71
CA THR A 148 15.58 -37.63 20.85
C THR A 148 15.64 -36.17 21.32
N ASN A 149 15.15 -35.26 20.47
CA ASN A 149 13.88 -34.61 20.79
C ASN A 149 13.22 -34.03 19.55
N ASN A 150 12.11 -34.66 19.21
CA ASN A 150 11.27 -34.42 18.04
C ASN A 150 10.27 -33.26 18.29
N ASP A 151 10.69 -32.21 19.00
CA ASP A 151 9.83 -31.10 19.44
C ASP A 151 10.25 -29.73 18.88
N ALA A 152 10.99 -29.70 17.78
CA ALA A 152 11.53 -28.45 17.21
C ALA A 152 10.74 -27.90 16.02
N ALA A 153 9.52 -28.38 15.76
CA ALA A 153 8.69 -27.86 14.67
C ALA A 153 8.12 -26.44 14.91
N GLY A 154 8.45 -25.80 16.04
CA GLY A 154 7.94 -24.46 16.37
C GLY A 154 8.86 -23.56 17.20
N ARG A 155 10.06 -23.99 17.59
CA ARG A 155 10.98 -23.10 18.33
C ARG A 155 11.80 -22.29 17.34
N ARG A 156 11.56 -20.98 17.36
CA ARG A 156 12.41 -19.95 16.73
C ARG A 156 13.87 -20.36 16.94
N GLN A 157 14.65 -20.46 15.87
CA GLN A 157 16.09 -20.59 16.00
C GLN A 157 16.53 -19.37 16.81
N ALA A 158 17.04 -19.60 18.03
CA ALA A 158 17.49 -18.54 18.90
C ALA A 158 18.49 -17.70 18.11
N ALA A 159 18.41 -16.37 18.23
CA ALA A 159 19.34 -15.48 17.56
C ALA A 159 20.78 -15.87 17.94
N THR A 160 21.72 -15.62 17.04
CA THR A 160 23.11 -16.09 17.16
C THR A 160 23.74 -15.67 18.49
N ASP A 161 23.32 -14.54 19.05
CA ASP A 161 23.70 -14.02 20.36
C ASP A 161 23.10 -14.82 21.52
N GLU A 162 21.84 -15.24 21.47
CA GLU A 162 21.20 -16.06 22.49
C GLU A 162 21.84 -17.45 22.60
N PHE A 163 22.20 -18.05 21.47
CA PHE A 163 22.99 -19.29 21.45
C PHE A 163 24.39 -19.11 22.07
N MET A 164 25.02 -17.96 21.82
CA MET A 164 26.32 -17.62 22.41
C MET A 164 26.19 -17.34 23.93
N LEU A 165 25.09 -16.73 24.36
CA LEU A 165 24.77 -16.49 25.77
C LEU A 165 24.51 -17.81 26.50
N GLU A 166 23.81 -18.75 25.87
CA GLU A 166 23.57 -20.08 26.42
C GLU A 166 24.87 -20.89 26.54
N ARG A 167 25.74 -20.83 25.53
CA ARG A 167 27.10 -21.39 25.61
C ARG A 167 27.94 -20.76 26.71
N PHE A 168 27.86 -19.43 26.89
CA PHE A 168 28.54 -18.73 27.98
C PHE A 168 28.03 -19.18 29.35
N ARG A 169 26.70 -19.19 29.55
CA ARG A 169 26.07 -19.67 30.78
C ARG A 169 26.42 -21.13 31.09
N LYS A 170 26.43 -22.00 30.07
CA LYS A 170 26.82 -23.41 30.21
C LYS A 170 28.27 -23.53 30.67
N ARG A 171 29.19 -22.76 30.10
CA ARG A 171 30.61 -22.74 30.49
C ARG A 171 30.84 -22.19 31.90
N GLU A 172 30.11 -21.15 32.31
CA GLU A 172 30.18 -20.62 33.67
C GLU A 172 29.67 -21.63 34.71
N ARG A 173 28.58 -22.35 34.42
CA ARG A 173 28.11 -23.46 35.29
C ARG A 173 29.17 -24.55 35.47
N HIS A 174 29.94 -24.87 34.42
CA HIS A 174 31.01 -25.87 34.51
C HIS A 174 32.28 -25.34 35.21
N ARG A 175 32.49 -24.01 35.26
CA ARG A 175 33.56 -23.39 36.06
C ARG A 175 33.24 -23.39 37.55
N VAL A 176 31.99 -23.16 37.92
CA VAL A 176 31.56 -23.16 39.34
C VAL A 176 31.68 -24.55 39.97
N MET A 177 31.51 -25.63 39.18
CA MET A 177 31.66 -27.02 39.63
C MET A 177 33.13 -27.52 39.70
N ARG A 178 34.10 -26.70 39.29
CA ARG A 178 35.55 -27.01 39.31
C ARG A 178 36.34 -26.18 40.33
N ARG A 179 35.66 -25.67 41.36
CA ARG A 179 36.27 -25.07 42.55
C ARG A 179 35.93 -25.89 43.78
#